data_AF-A0A959ZJ45-F1
#
_entry.id   AF-A0A959ZJ45-F1
#
_cell.length_a   1.000
_cell.length_b   1.000
_cell.length_c   1.000
_cell.angle_alpha   90.00
_cell.angle_beta   90.00
_cell.angle_gamma   90.00
#
_symmetry.space_group_name_H-M   'P 1'
#
loop_
_entity.id
_entity.type
_entity.pdbx_description
1 polymer ?
#
loop_
_entity_poly.entity_id
_entity_poly.type
_entity_poly.pdbx_seq_one_letter_code
_entity_poly.pdbx_strand_id
1 'polypeptide(L)'
;MSEVRLNSSGSSAHSGVIRFDGEVFEMFGFATDGSRRIHIATIQQLELSFKSGMLATPTISMSGRNGGMSGIIQAIKPDEAEAADLTALVAEVNEAAARYPNGENQ
;
A
#
# COMPACT_ATOMS: atom_id res chain seq x y z
N MET A 1 8.11 10.46 -8.11
CA MET A 1 8.27 9.70 -6.85
C MET A 1 7.32 10.31 -5.83
N SER A 2 6.39 9.51 -5.35
CA SER A 2 5.34 9.88 -4.41
C SER A 2 5.64 9.18 -3.08
N GLU A 3 5.47 9.87 -1.97
CA GLU A 3 5.77 9.38 -0.63
C GLU A 3 4.71 9.85 0.35
N VAL A 4 4.21 8.94 1.17
CA VAL A 4 3.31 9.23 2.28
C VAL A 4 3.92 8.67 3.56
N ARG A 5 4.06 9.54 4.56
CA ARG A 5 4.53 9.16 5.89
C ARG A 5 3.32 9.07 6.80
N LEU A 6 3.13 7.91 7.41
CA LEU A 6 2.07 7.69 8.39
C LEU A 6 2.64 7.86 9.79
N ASN A 7 2.20 8.89 10.49
CA ASN A 7 2.61 9.20 11.85
C ASN A 7 1.44 8.92 12.80
N SER A 8 1.17 7.63 13.04
CA SER A 8 0.12 7.22 13.95
C SER A 8 0.46 7.62 15.39
N SER A 9 -0.14 8.72 15.86
CA SER A 9 -0.02 9.18 17.24
C SER A 9 -0.44 8.06 18.21
N GLY A 10 0.52 7.52 18.96
CA GLY A 10 0.29 6.52 20.00
C GLY A 10 0.48 5.05 19.61
N SER A 11 0.90 4.73 18.37
CA SER A 11 1.29 3.35 18.03
C SER A 11 2.33 3.32 16.91
N SER A 12 3.54 2.85 17.23
CA SER A 12 4.58 2.57 16.24
C SER A 12 4.20 1.43 15.30
N ALA A 13 3.20 0.60 15.65
CA ALA A 13 2.76 -0.51 14.83
C ALA A 13 2.13 -0.09 13.50
N HIS A 14 1.55 1.12 13.44
CA HIS A 14 0.93 1.69 12.24
C HIS A 14 1.72 2.86 11.66
N SER A 15 2.93 3.10 12.19
CA SER A 15 3.80 4.16 11.72
C SER A 15 4.78 3.62 10.69
N GLY A 16 4.97 4.36 9.60
CA GLY A 16 5.82 3.92 8.49
C GLY A 16 5.79 4.88 7.31
N VAL A 17 6.47 4.49 6.25
CA VAL A 17 6.57 5.23 5.00
C VAL A 17 6.10 4.34 3.87
N ILE A 18 5.23 4.88 3.03
CA ILE A 18 4.76 4.24 1.81
C ILE A 18 5.23 5.09 0.64
N ARG A 19 5.93 4.50 -0.32
CA ARG A 19 6.48 5.23 -1.45
C ARG A 19 6.30 4.48 -2.76
N PHE A 20 6.24 5.25 -3.84
CA PHE A 20 6.16 4.75 -5.19
C PHE A 20 6.99 5.63 -6.13
N ASP A 21 7.89 5.02 -6.90
CA ASP A 21 8.76 5.74 -7.83
C ASP A 21 8.30 5.66 -9.31
N GLY A 22 7.22 4.91 -9.59
CA GLY A 22 6.73 4.64 -10.94
C GLY A 22 6.91 3.18 -11.36
N GLU A 23 7.82 2.46 -10.72
CA GLU A 23 8.14 1.06 -11.02
C GLU A 23 8.07 0.17 -9.78
N VAL A 24 8.38 0.72 -8.60
CA VAL A 24 8.48 -0.02 -7.37
C VAL A 24 7.62 0.63 -6.29
N PHE A 25 6.72 -0.17 -5.73
CA PHE A 25 5.95 0.17 -4.54
C PHE A 25 6.66 -0.36 -3.30
N GLU A 26 6.79 0.49 -2.28
CA GLU A 26 7.53 0.14 -1.08
C GLU A 26 6.81 0.58 0.17
N MET A 27 6.90 -0.26 1.19
CA MET A 27 6.40 0.00 2.53
C MET A 27 7.52 -0.25 3.53
N PHE A 28 7.86 0.76 4.32
CA PHE A 28 8.87 0.68 5.35
C PHE A 28 8.28 1.04 6.71
N GLY A 29 8.74 0.37 7.76
CA GLY A 29 8.07 0.44 9.06
C GLY A 29 6.87 -0.51 9.11
N PHE A 30 5.93 -0.26 10.00
CA PHE A 30 4.82 -1.15 10.36
C PHE A 30 5.25 -2.43 11.09
N ALA A 31 4.66 -2.70 12.26
CA ALA A 31 5.16 -3.76 13.16
C ALA A 31 4.79 -5.18 12.73
N THR A 32 3.77 -5.36 11.88
CA THR A 32 3.19 -6.68 11.62
C THR A 32 3.93 -7.49 10.57
N ASP A 33 4.53 -6.84 9.56
CA ASP A 33 4.88 -7.53 8.31
C ASP A 33 6.26 -7.18 7.73
N GLY A 34 7.03 -6.34 8.41
CA GLY A 34 8.34 -5.90 7.97
C GLY A 34 8.31 -4.99 6.74
N SER A 35 9.49 -4.51 6.34
CA SER A 35 9.62 -3.66 5.15
C SER A 35 9.50 -4.49 3.87
N ARG A 36 8.78 -3.98 2.87
CA ARG A 36 8.51 -4.65 1.60
C ARG A 36 8.82 -3.75 0.43
N ARG A 37 9.37 -4.34 -0.63
CA ARG A 37 9.70 -3.70 -1.90
C ARG A 37 9.16 -4.57 -3.02
N ILE A 38 8.21 -4.06 -3.79
CA ILE A 38 7.38 -4.85 -4.70
C ILE A 38 7.36 -4.16 -6.05
N HIS A 39 7.77 -4.88 -7.10
CA HIS A 39 7.76 -4.35 -8.47
C HIS A 39 6.31 -4.24 -8.98
N ILE A 40 6.00 -3.16 -9.68
CA ILE A 40 4.63 -2.81 -10.08
C ILE A 40 3.97 -3.88 -10.95
N ALA A 41 4.75 -4.58 -11.77
CA ALA A 41 4.25 -5.64 -12.63
C ALA A 41 3.74 -6.87 -11.85
N THR A 42 4.11 -7.01 -10.57
CA THR A 42 3.60 -8.06 -9.68
C THR A 42 2.27 -7.69 -9.03
N ILE A 43 1.96 -6.39 -8.97
CA ILE A 43 0.75 -5.86 -8.35
C ILE A 43 -0.40 -5.94 -9.36
N GLN A 44 -1.51 -6.51 -8.94
CA GLN A 44 -2.76 -6.42 -9.69
C GLN A 44 -3.52 -5.16 -9.29
N GLN A 45 -3.72 -4.96 -7.99
CA GLN A 45 -4.45 -3.81 -7.45
C GLN A 45 -4.08 -3.55 -5.99
N LEU A 46 -4.19 -2.28 -5.60
CA LEU A 46 -4.23 -1.80 -4.22
C LEU A 46 -5.62 -1.25 -3.87
N GLU A 47 -6.08 -1.53 -2.65
CA GLU A 47 -7.34 -1.05 -2.12
C GLU A 47 -7.16 -0.44 -0.73
N LEU A 48 -7.87 0.66 -0.47
CA LEU A 48 -7.92 1.31 0.83
C LEU A 48 -9.27 1.04 1.49
N SER A 49 -9.24 0.67 2.76
CA SER A 49 -10.42 0.64 3.61
C SER A 49 -10.17 1.57 4.79
N PHE A 50 -10.90 2.68 4.84
CA PHE A 50 -10.88 3.61 5.97
C PHE A 50 -11.99 3.36 6.99
N LYS A 51 -12.69 2.22 6.89
CA LYS A 51 -13.69 1.84 7.89
C LYS A 51 -12.99 1.72 9.25
N SER A 52 -13.30 2.66 10.14
CA SER A 52 -12.83 2.68 11.52
C SER A 52 -14.02 2.47 12.45
N GLY A 53 -13.85 1.59 13.43
CA GLY A 53 -14.86 1.23 14.43
C GLY A 53 -14.24 0.32 15.48
N MET A 54 -14.98 -0.06 16.53
CA MET A 54 -14.44 -0.80 17.68
C MET A 54 -13.70 -2.11 17.29
N LEU A 55 -14.01 -2.69 16.13
CA LEU A 55 -13.40 -3.92 15.61
C LEU A 55 -12.75 -3.76 14.22
N ALA A 56 -12.80 -2.57 13.61
CA ALA A 56 -12.29 -2.35 12.25
C ALA A 56 -11.10 -1.38 12.30
N THR A 57 -9.94 -1.86 11.87
CA THR A 57 -8.73 -1.05 11.68
C THR A 57 -8.63 -0.69 10.21
N PRO A 58 -8.32 0.57 9.84
CA PRO A 58 -8.06 0.93 8.47
C PRO A 58 -6.94 0.07 7.86
N THR A 59 -7.05 -0.25 6.57
CA THR A 59 -6.09 -1.15 5.91
C THR A 59 -5.75 -0.71 4.49
N ILE A 60 -4.54 -1.08 4.07
CA ILE A 60 -4.14 -1.18 2.66
C ILE A 60 -4.10 -2.66 2.30
N SER A 61 -4.88 -3.05 1.30
CA SER A 61 -4.91 -4.40 0.76
C SER A 61 -4.24 -4.44 -0.60
N MET A 62 -3.39 -5.41 -0.85
CA MET A 62 -2.71 -5.61 -2.13
C MET A 62 -2.99 -7.01 -2.67
N SER A 63 -3.45 -7.08 -3.91
CA SER A 63 -3.58 -8.34 -4.65
C SER A 63 -2.41 -8.52 -5.62
N GLY A 64 -1.84 -9.72 -5.64
CA GLY A 64 -0.78 -10.11 -6.57
C GLY A 64 -1.35 -10.67 -7.86
N ARG A 65 -0.65 -10.44 -8.98
CA ARG A 65 -1.02 -10.98 -10.29
C ARG A 65 -0.58 -12.45 -10.43
N ASN A 66 -1.37 -13.26 -11.14
CA ASN A 66 -1.02 -14.63 -11.61
C ASN A 66 -0.41 -15.58 -10.55
N GLY A 67 -0.88 -15.51 -9.30
CA GLY A 67 -0.36 -16.36 -8.21
C GLY A 67 1.04 -16.00 -7.72
N GLY A 68 1.62 -14.89 -8.18
CA GLY A 68 2.98 -14.44 -7.84
C GLY A 68 3.15 -13.90 -6.41
N MET A 69 2.05 -13.61 -5.70
CA MET A 69 2.07 -13.12 -4.32
C MET A 69 0.73 -13.42 -3.63
N SER A 70 0.80 -13.97 -2.41
CA SER A 70 -0.37 -14.04 -1.52
C SER A 70 -0.79 -12.63 -1.13
N GLY A 71 -2.10 -12.35 -1.10
CA GLY A 71 -2.61 -11.00 -0.81
C GLY A 71 -2.04 -10.44 0.50
N ILE A 72 -1.63 -9.17 0.47
CA ILE A 72 -1.09 -8.46 1.63
C ILE A 72 -2.20 -7.60 2.21
N ILE A 73 -2.37 -7.61 3.53
CA ILE A 73 -3.27 -6.68 4.24
C ILE A 73 -2.46 -6.00 5.33
N GLN A 74 -2.17 -4.71 5.13
CA GLN A 74 -1.44 -3.89 6.10
C GLN A 74 -2.41 -3.00 6.87
N ALA A 75 -2.43 -3.15 8.19
CA ALA A 75 -3.14 -2.22 9.06
C ALA A 75 -2.44 -0.87 9.11
N ILE A 76 -3.20 0.21 8.91
CA ILE A 76 -2.75 1.60 8.91
C ILE A 76 -3.64 2.45 9.82
N LYS A 77 -3.16 3.63 10.19
CA LYS A 77 -3.94 4.60 10.98
C LYS A 77 -3.61 6.04 10.55
N PRO A 78 -3.98 6.41 9.31
CA PRO A 78 -3.73 7.76 8.80
C PRO A 78 -4.66 8.78 9.49
N ASP A 79 -4.21 10.02 9.61
CA ASP A 79 -5.11 11.15 9.78
C ASP A 79 -5.82 11.53 8.47
N GLU A 80 -6.61 12.62 8.47
CA GLU A 80 -7.38 13.03 7.29
C GLU A 80 -6.49 13.47 6.11
N ALA A 81 -5.39 14.16 6.39
CA ALA A 81 -4.45 14.60 5.34
C ALA A 81 -3.67 13.40 4.78
N GLU A 82 -3.16 12.54 5.67
CA GLU A 82 -2.48 11.30 5.29
C GLU A 82 -3.40 10.36 4.50
N ALA A 83 -4.70 10.30 4.83
CA ALA A 83 -5.67 9.47 4.11
C ALA A 83 -5.92 9.98 2.68
N ALA A 84 -5.96 11.31 2.48
CA ALA A 84 -6.06 11.91 1.16
C ALA A 84 -4.81 11.61 0.33
N ASP A 85 -3.62 11.79 0.91
CA ASP A 85 -2.35 11.51 0.24
C ASP A 85 -2.20 10.02 -0.11
N LEU A 86 -2.61 9.11 0.79
CA LEU A 86 -2.67 7.68 0.51
C LEU A 86 -3.59 7.34 -0.65
N THR A 87 -4.75 8.00 -0.73
CA THR A 87 -5.72 7.77 -1.80
C THR A 87 -5.12 8.15 -3.16
N ALA A 88 -4.42 9.29 -3.22
CA ALA A 88 -3.71 9.71 -4.42
C ALA A 88 -2.59 8.72 -4.79
N LEU A 89 -1.74 8.31 -3.83
CA LEU A 89 -0.67 7.36 -4.08
C LEU A 89 -1.21 6.01 -4.58
N VAL A 90 -2.29 5.49 -3.97
CA VAL A 90 -2.89 4.21 -4.40
C VAL A 90 -3.48 4.32 -5.81
N ALA A 91 -4.06 5.46 -6.19
CA ALA A 91 -4.51 5.69 -7.55
C ALA A 91 -3.33 5.63 -8.54
N GLU A 92 -2.21 6.30 -8.24
CA GLU A 92 -1.01 6.28 -9.08
C GLU A 92 -0.44 4.86 -9.26
N VAL A 93 -0.40 4.07 -8.18
CA VAL A 93 0.05 2.67 -8.24
C VAL A 93 -0.90 1.84 -9.09
N ASN A 94 -2.21 1.97 -8.91
CA ASN A 94 -3.19 1.23 -9.71
C ASN A 94 -3.13 1.59 -11.20
N GLU A 95 -2.94 2.86 -11.54
CA GLU A 95 -2.73 3.30 -12.92
C GLU A 95 -1.46 2.71 -13.53
N ALA A 96 -0.38 2.65 -12.75
CA ALA A 96 0.87 2.04 -13.21
C ALA A 96 0.74 0.51 -13.35
N ALA A 97 0.10 -0.17 -12.41
CA ALA A 97 -0.16 -1.61 -12.46
C ALA A 97 -1.01 -2.02 -13.67
N ALA A 98 -1.95 -1.16 -14.09
CA ALA A 98 -2.76 -1.38 -15.29
C ALA A 98 -1.95 -1.43 -16.59
N ARG A 99 -0.73 -0.85 -16.61
CA ARG A 99 0.18 -0.92 -17.77
C ARG A 99 0.82 -2.30 -17.96
N TYR A 100 0.67 -3.20 -16.98
CA TYR A 100 1.22 -4.56 -17.00
C TYR A 100 0.11 -5.62 -16.99
N PRO A 101 -0.80 -5.67 -17.98
CA PRO A 101 -1.99 -6.53 -17.95
C PRO A 101 -1.67 -8.04 -17.86
N ASN A 102 -0.45 -8.47 -18.20
CA ASN A 102 -0.02 -9.88 -18.17
C ASN A 102 1.10 -10.18 -17.16
N GLY A 103 1.48 -9.20 -16.32
CA GLY A 103 2.67 -9.29 -15.46
C GLY A 103 3.98 -9.13 -16.24
N GLU A 104 5.13 -9.35 -15.60
CA GLU A 104 6.42 -9.42 -16.32
C GLU A 104 6.44 -10.67 -17.19
N ASN A 105 6.05 -10.52 -18.45
CA ASN A 105 6.43 -11.43 -19.52
C ASN A 105 6.76 -10.58 -20.74
N GLN A 106 8.00 -10.11 -20.78
CA GLN A 106 8.93 -10.28 -21.91
C GLN A 106 10.36 -9.92 -21.47
#